data_AF-A0A2D7NZ54-F1
#
_entry.id   AF-A0A2D7NZ54-F1
#
_cell.length_a   1.000
_cell.length_b   1.000
_cell.length_c   1.000
_cell.angle_alpha   90.00
_cell.angle_beta   90.00
_cell.angle_gamma   90.00
#
_symmetry.space_group_name_H-M   'P 1'
#
loop_
_entity.id
_entity.type
_entity.pdbx_description
1 polymer ?
#
loop_
_entity_poly.entity_id
_entity_poly.type
_entity_poly.pdbx_seq_one_letter_code
_entity_poly.pdbx_strand_id
1 'polypeptide(L)'
;PHIIFLLPTSIILFLFLYTSPGSTPIDFILSEFEAILLWAALAFFLYKIEDIKLERTHTPYFWLGFGSYFLATIIWQPSKTDGVLCDPDSLAQGHALWHLLGAVSMWCFYKYFRTEVDNY
;
A
#
# COMPACT_ATOMS: atom_id res chain seq x y z
N PRO A 1 15.77 -5.45 -1.50
CA PRO A 1 14.63 -5.73 -2.41
C PRO A 1 13.63 -6.81 -1.92
N HIS A 2 14.08 -8.01 -1.53
CA HIS A 2 13.18 -9.15 -1.31
C HIS A 2 12.16 -8.94 -0.19
N ILE A 3 12.56 -8.41 0.98
CA ILE A 3 11.63 -8.16 2.08
C ILE A 3 10.60 -7.09 1.71
N ILE A 4 11.05 -6.01 1.07
CA ILE A 4 10.21 -4.89 0.61
C ILE A 4 9.12 -5.38 -0.35
N PHE A 5 9.42 -6.40 -1.16
CA PHE A 5 8.48 -6.98 -2.10
C PHE A 5 7.61 -8.09 -1.49
N LEU A 6 8.21 -9.03 -0.77
CA LEU A 6 7.53 -10.25 -0.30
C LEU A 6 6.56 -9.97 0.84
N LEU A 7 6.87 -9.04 1.76
CA LEU A 7 6.00 -8.77 2.90
C LEU A 7 4.63 -8.19 2.46
N PRO A 8 4.56 -7.10 1.67
CA PRO A 8 3.28 -6.60 1.16
C PRO A 8 2.54 -7.63 0.31
N THR A 9 3.26 -8.33 -0.56
CA THR A 9 2.67 -9.35 -1.45
C THR A 9 2.02 -10.48 -0.65
N SER A 10 2.65 -10.93 0.44
CA SER A 10 2.11 -11.99 1.29
C SER A 10 0.85 -11.54 2.04
N ILE A 11 0.81 -10.29 2.49
CA ILE A 11 -0.38 -9.71 3.15
C ILE A 11 -1.53 -9.61 2.15
N ILE A 12 -1.29 -9.10 0.95
CA ILE A 12 -2.34 -8.94 -0.06
C ILE A 12 -2.83 -10.31 -0.55
N LEU A 13 -1.93 -11.27 -0.77
CA LEU A 13 -2.31 -12.66 -1.11
C LEU A 13 -3.21 -13.26 -0.02
N PHE A 14 -2.86 -13.09 1.25
CA PHE A 14 -3.71 -13.56 2.36
C PHE A 14 -5.10 -12.92 2.33
N LEU A 15 -5.17 -11.60 2.15
CA LEU A 15 -6.45 -10.87 2.07
C LEU A 15 -7.29 -11.30 0.87
N PHE A 16 -6.67 -11.54 -0.29
CA PHE A 16 -7.34 -12.03 -1.48
C PHE A 16 -7.95 -13.42 -1.24
N LEU A 17 -7.18 -14.37 -0.70
CA LEU A 17 -7.67 -15.72 -0.41
C LEU A 17 -8.76 -15.72 0.67
N TYR A 18 -8.67 -14.81 1.64
CA TYR A 18 -9.68 -14.63 2.68
C TYR A 18 -11.01 -14.10 2.13
N THR A 19 -10.94 -13.12 1.22
CA THR A 19 -12.13 -12.47 0.65
C THR A 19 -12.73 -13.24 -0.53
N SER A 20 -11.96 -14.13 -1.15
CA SER A 20 -12.39 -14.93 -2.32
C SER A 20 -12.25 -16.43 -2.08
N PRO A 21 -13.11 -17.05 -1.23
CA PRO A 21 -13.02 -18.48 -0.91
C PRO A 21 -13.06 -19.37 -2.15
N GLY A 22 -12.17 -20.36 -2.21
CA GLY A 22 -12.03 -21.27 -3.35
C GLY A 22 -11.05 -20.81 -4.43
N SER A 23 -10.56 -19.58 -4.34
CA SER A 23 -9.48 -19.09 -5.21
C SER A 23 -8.12 -19.66 -4.78
N THR A 24 -7.19 -19.72 -5.73
CA THR A 24 -5.82 -20.20 -5.53
C THR A 24 -4.81 -19.05 -5.63
N PRO A 25 -3.54 -19.24 -5.20
CA PRO A 25 -2.50 -18.25 -5.42
C PRO A 25 -2.24 -17.92 -6.90
N ILE A 26 -2.59 -18.81 -7.84
CA ILE A 26 -2.48 -18.55 -9.27
C ILE A 26 -3.52 -17.49 -9.69
N ASP A 27 -4.75 -17.60 -9.17
CA ASP A 27 -5.82 -16.63 -9.45
C ASP A 27 -5.47 -15.24 -8.91
N PHE A 28 -4.79 -15.16 -7.76
CA PHE A 28 -4.23 -13.91 -7.25
C PHE A 28 -3.22 -13.29 -8.23
N ILE A 29 -2.27 -14.09 -8.73
CA ILE A 29 -1.26 -13.59 -9.68
C ILE A 29 -1.91 -13.08 -10.96
N LEU A 30 -2.90 -13.80 -11.49
CA LEU A 30 -3.59 -13.43 -12.72
C LEU A 30 -4.47 -12.18 -12.57
N SER A 31 -5.13 -12.03 -11.41
CA SER A 31 -6.01 -10.88 -11.14
C SER A 31 -5.26 -9.61 -10.77
N GLU A 32 -4.11 -9.74 -10.10
CA GLU A 32 -3.36 -8.60 -9.54
C GLU A 32 -2.00 -8.39 -10.24
N PHE A 33 -1.80 -8.96 -11.44
CA PHE A 33 -0.48 -8.96 -12.12
C PHE A 33 0.09 -7.54 -12.31
N GLU A 34 -0.74 -6.56 -12.64
CA GLU A 34 -0.32 -5.17 -12.83
C GLU A 34 0.26 -4.58 -11.54
N ALA A 35 -0.43 -4.79 -10.43
CA ALA A 35 0.04 -4.36 -9.12
C ALA A 35 1.35 -5.07 -8.79
N ILE A 36 1.41 -6.40 -8.93
CA ILE A 36 2.62 -7.19 -8.66
C ILE A 36 3.82 -6.66 -9.45
N LEU A 37 3.64 -6.34 -10.74
CA LEU A 37 4.68 -5.76 -11.58
C LEU A 37 5.12 -4.38 -11.09
N LEU A 38 4.17 -3.51 -10.74
CA LEU A 38 4.46 -2.16 -10.24
C LEU A 38 5.22 -2.21 -8.90
N TRP A 39 4.81 -3.09 -7.99
CA TRP A 39 5.49 -3.32 -6.71
C TRP A 39 6.89 -3.91 -6.90
N ALA A 40 7.06 -4.86 -7.84
CA ALA A 40 8.37 -5.42 -8.17
C ALA A 40 9.31 -4.36 -8.74
N ALA A 41 8.81 -3.52 -9.64
CA ALA A 41 9.56 -2.40 -10.22
C ALA A 41 9.97 -1.38 -9.14
N LEU A 42 9.05 -1.02 -8.23
CA LEU A 42 9.34 -0.13 -7.12
C LEU A 42 10.38 -0.73 -6.17
N ALA A 43 10.24 -2.00 -5.77
CA ALA A 43 11.20 -2.66 -4.89
C ALA A 43 12.60 -2.77 -5.52
N PHE A 44 12.67 -2.98 -6.84
CA PHE A 44 13.92 -2.95 -7.58
C PHE A 44 14.51 -1.54 -7.64
N PHE A 45 13.69 -0.52 -7.95
CA PHE A 45 14.12 0.88 -7.96
C PHE A 45 14.66 1.30 -6.60
N LEU A 46 13.94 1.02 -5.51
CA LEU A 46 14.36 1.33 -4.14
C LEU A 46 15.69 0.66 -3.77
N TYR A 47 15.88 -0.60 -4.18
CA TYR A 47 17.15 -1.31 -3.99
C TYR A 47 18.30 -0.68 -4.77
N LYS A 48 18.03 -0.09 -5.94
CA LYS A 48 19.05 0.56 -6.78
C LYS A 48 19.45 1.96 -6.28
N ILE A 49 18.62 2.62 -5.48
CA ILE A 49 18.91 3.97 -4.94
C ILE A 49 19.49 3.94 -3.52
N GLU A 50 19.78 2.77 -2.95
CA GLU A 50 20.33 2.63 -1.58
C GLU A 50 21.64 3.43 -1.36
N ASP A 51 22.34 3.81 -2.43
CA ASP A 51 23.57 4.60 -2.37
C ASP A 51 23.33 6.12 -2.15
N ILE A 52 22.09 6.61 -2.22
CA ILE A 52 21.77 8.04 -2.01
C ILE A 52 21.58 8.32 -0.51
N LYS A 53 22.48 9.10 0.08
CA LYS A 53 22.43 9.52 1.49
C LYS A 53 21.47 10.71 1.69
N LEU A 54 20.17 10.42 1.71
CA LEU A 54 19.14 11.41 2.05
C LEU A 54 18.88 11.39 3.55
N GLU A 55 19.14 12.50 4.24
CA GLU A 55 18.74 12.66 5.64
C GLU A 55 17.38 13.36 5.71
N ARG A 56 16.51 12.84 6.58
CA ARG A 56 15.18 13.39 6.82
C ARG A 56 14.99 13.59 8.31
N THR A 57 14.34 14.68 8.68
CA THR A 57 14.03 14.93 10.09
C THR A 57 12.97 13.94 10.56
N HIS A 58 13.16 13.38 11.77
CA HIS A 58 12.12 12.57 12.41
C HIS A 58 10.87 13.43 12.65
N THR A 59 9.79 13.12 11.94
CA THR A 59 8.49 13.78 12.11
C THR A 59 7.39 12.74 12.28
N PRO A 60 6.30 13.07 13.00
CA PRO A 60 5.16 12.16 13.15
C PRO A 60 4.48 11.84 11.81
N TYR A 61 4.65 12.69 10.80
CA TYR A 61 4.09 12.47 9.46
C TYR A 61 4.61 11.20 8.79
N PHE A 62 5.82 10.73 9.11
CA PHE A 62 6.31 9.44 8.64
C PHE A 62 5.39 8.30 9.10
N TRP A 63 5.17 8.20 10.41
CA TRP A 63 4.36 7.14 11.01
C TRP A 63 2.88 7.25 10.67
N LEU A 64 2.33 8.47 10.62
CA LEU A 64 0.95 8.70 10.20
C LEU A 64 0.74 8.33 8.72
N GLY A 65 1.72 8.66 7.87
CA GLY A 65 1.70 8.30 6.46
C GLY A 65 1.73 6.79 6.24
N PHE A 66 2.65 6.09 6.91
CA PHE A 66 2.75 4.63 6.86
C PHE A 66 1.53 3.94 7.47
N GLY A 67 1.05 4.39 8.63
CA GLY A 67 -0.14 3.82 9.27
C GLY A 67 -1.38 3.96 8.39
N SER A 68 -1.60 5.14 7.80
CA SER A 68 -2.74 5.37 6.89
C SER A 68 -2.64 4.50 5.64
N TYR A 69 -1.46 4.41 5.04
CA TYR A 69 -1.20 3.55 3.87
C TYR A 69 -1.44 2.07 4.16
N PHE A 70 -0.95 1.61 5.31
CA PHE A 70 -1.09 0.22 5.74
C PHE A 70 -2.55 -0.14 5.99
N LEU A 71 -3.29 0.71 6.69
CA LEU A 71 -4.73 0.54 6.89
C LEU A 71 -5.50 0.54 5.56
N ALA A 72 -5.18 1.46 4.66
CA ALA A 72 -5.75 1.47 3.31
C ALA A 72 -5.50 0.12 2.59
N THR A 73 -4.27 -0.39 2.63
CA THR A 73 -3.92 -1.67 2.02
C THR A 73 -4.74 -2.83 2.59
N ILE A 74 -4.97 -2.87 3.91
CA ILE A 74 -5.77 -3.92 4.56
C ILE A 74 -7.23 -3.88 4.12
N ILE A 75 -7.85 -2.69 4.09
CA ILE A 75 -9.29 -2.58 3.81
C ILE A 75 -9.61 -2.66 2.31
N TRP A 76 -8.63 -2.47 1.43
CA TRP A 76 -8.84 -2.41 -0.02
C TRP A 76 -9.52 -3.66 -0.60
N GLN A 77 -8.98 -4.87 -0.33
CA GLN A 77 -9.55 -6.13 -0.83
C GLN A 77 -10.99 -6.36 -0.32
N PRO A 78 -11.26 -6.28 0.99
CA PRO A 78 -12.63 -6.40 1.51
C PRO A 78 -13.61 -5.34 0.99
N SER A 79 -13.12 -4.22 0.46
CA SER A 79 -13.94 -3.12 -0.06
C SER A 79 -14.25 -3.24 -1.56
N LYS A 80 -13.71 -4.24 -2.27
CA LYS A 80 -14.07 -4.52 -3.67
C LYS A 80 -15.52 -4.99 -3.76
N THR A 81 -16.08 -4.95 -4.98
CA THR A 81 -17.43 -5.47 -5.28
C THR A 81 -17.64 -6.86 -4.66
N ASP A 82 -18.81 -7.06 -4.06
CA ASP A 82 -19.19 -8.28 -3.33
C ASP A 82 -18.37 -8.57 -2.05
N GLY A 83 -17.45 -7.67 -1.67
CA GLY A 83 -16.68 -7.75 -0.45
C GLY A 83 -17.46 -7.27 0.79
N VAL A 84 -17.04 -7.75 1.97
CA VAL A 84 -17.73 -7.48 3.25
C VAL A 84 -17.73 -6.01 3.71
N LEU A 85 -16.86 -5.16 3.12
CA LEU A 85 -16.83 -3.71 3.36
C LEU A 85 -17.40 -2.90 2.18
N CYS A 86 -17.98 -3.57 1.19
CA CYS A 86 -18.63 -2.94 0.05
C CYS A 86 -20.12 -2.72 0.33
N ASP A 87 -20.54 -1.46 0.29
CA ASP A 87 -21.94 -1.05 0.30
C ASP A 87 -22.11 0.08 -0.71
N PRO A 88 -22.61 -0.22 -1.93
CA PRO A 88 -22.65 0.75 -3.03
C PRO A 88 -23.61 1.92 -2.77
N ASP A 89 -24.59 1.74 -1.89
CA ASP A 89 -25.59 2.76 -1.57
C ASP A 89 -25.16 3.66 -0.39
N SER A 90 -24.06 3.31 0.28
CA SER A 90 -23.54 4.04 1.44
C SER A 90 -22.41 5.01 1.08
N LEU A 91 -22.52 6.24 1.59
CA LEU A 91 -21.41 7.21 1.56
C LEU A 91 -20.23 6.78 2.44
N ALA A 92 -20.49 5.97 3.47
CA ALA A 92 -19.50 5.48 4.42
C ALA A 92 -19.05 4.05 4.08
N GLN A 93 -18.79 3.77 2.80
CA GLN A 93 -18.28 2.47 2.36
C GLN A 93 -16.76 2.34 2.50
N GLY A 94 -16.26 1.11 2.58
CA GLY A 94 -14.83 0.83 2.73
C GLY A 94 -13.98 1.42 1.60
N HIS A 95 -14.52 1.48 0.37
CA HIS A 95 -13.84 2.08 -0.78
C HIS A 95 -13.63 3.60 -0.63
N ALA A 96 -14.61 4.31 -0.06
CA ALA A 96 -14.49 5.73 0.21
C ALA A 96 -13.45 5.98 1.31
N LEU A 97 -13.46 5.17 2.38
CA LEU A 97 -12.45 5.24 3.44
C LEU A 97 -11.04 4.93 2.90
N TRP A 98 -10.92 3.96 1.99
CA TRP A 98 -9.66 3.63 1.32
C TRP A 98 -9.06 4.84 0.60
N HIS A 99 -9.88 5.57 -0.18
CA HIS A 99 -9.44 6.79 -0.85
C HIS A 99 -9.02 7.89 0.14
N LEU A 100 -9.77 8.09 1.23
CA LEU A 100 -9.44 9.08 2.26
C LEU A 100 -8.11 8.75 2.96
N LEU A 101 -7.91 7.49 3.35
CA LEU A 101 -6.66 7.04 3.95
C LEU A 101 -5.47 7.18 2.98
N GLY A 102 -5.69 6.91 1.69
CA GLY A 102 -4.69 7.15 0.64
C GLY A 102 -4.31 8.64 0.52
N ALA A 103 -5.31 9.53 0.54
CA ALA A 103 -5.07 10.98 0.50
C ALA A 103 -4.31 11.47 1.74
N VAL A 104 -4.70 11.01 2.94
CA VAL A 104 -4.00 11.32 4.20
C VAL A 104 -2.57 10.81 4.16
N SER A 105 -2.36 9.58 3.69
CA SER A 105 -1.03 9.00 3.53
C SER A 105 -0.14 9.86 2.63
N MET A 106 -0.65 10.21 1.44
CA MET A 106 0.09 11.02 0.48
C MET A 106 0.43 12.41 1.02
N TRP A 107 -0.51 13.05 1.72
CA TRP A 107 -0.26 14.34 2.36
C TRP A 107 0.81 14.26 3.46
N CYS A 108 0.76 13.23 4.29
CA CYS A 108 1.76 12.98 5.32
C CYS A 108 3.15 12.73 4.72
N PHE A 109 3.24 11.90 3.68
CA PHE A 109 4.51 11.66 2.98
C PHE A 109 5.04 12.92 2.32
N TYR A 110 4.19 13.74 1.70
CA TYR A 110 4.61 15.05 1.20
C TYR A 110 5.22 15.92 2.31
N LYS A 111 4.57 16.01 3.48
CA LYS A 111 5.11 16.77 4.63
C LYS A 111 6.42 16.20 5.15
N TYR A 112 6.58 14.88 5.15
CA TYR A 112 7.79 14.19 5.55
C TYR A 112 8.95 14.42 4.57
N PHE A 113 8.74 14.21 3.27
CA PHE A 113 9.77 14.40 2.25
C PHE A 113 10.22 15.86 2.13
N ARG A 114 9.38 16.83 2.48
CA ARG A 114 9.77 18.25 2.58
C ARG A 114 10.80 18.55 3.68
N THR A 115 11.08 17.61 4.57
CA THR A 115 12.14 17.73 5.60
C THR A 115 13.48 17.14 5.17
N GLU A 116 13.55 16.65 3.93
CA GLU A 116 14.77 16.13 3.34
C GLU A 116 15.78 17.25 3.14
N VAL A 117 16.99 16.99 3.59
CA VAL A 117 18.17 17.84 3.35
C VAL A 117 19.19 17.02 2.58
N ASP A 118 19.72 17.63 1.52
CA ASP A 118 20.81 17.04 0.75
C ASP A 118 22.12 17.31 1.50
N ASN A 119 22.79 16.24 1.92
CA ASN A 119 24.05 16.30 2.66
C ASN A 119 25.26 15.99 1.75
N TYR A 120 25.14 16.24 0.44
CA TYR A 120 26.25 16.11 -0.51
C TYR A 120 27.39 17.09 -0.28
#